data_AF-A0A6P1F4Y7-F1
#
_entry.id   AF-A0A6P1F4Y7-F1
#
_cell.length_a   1.000
_cell.length_b   1.000
_cell.length_c   1.000
_cell.angle_alpha   90.00
_cell.angle_beta   90.00
_cell.angle_gamma   90.00
#
_symmetry.space_group_name_H-M   'P 1'
#
loop_
_entity.id
_entity.type
_entity.pdbx_description
1 polymer ?
#
loop_
_entity_poly.entity_id
_entity_poly.type
_entity_poly.pdbx_seq_one_letter_code
_entity_poly.pdbx_strand_id
1 'polypeptide(L)'
;MNNAEHLIERTAFPRNAETARPLESDFGGQFEWFWGAPDVMRAAASSGALRRLPASPRYGDPHAQSLGYWSALQTLLLHRLGWTRPDLGLTWWYEAGKPSDDATLRTIREVWDADGNLDIILAWLLRRRAVFPVGRPGQACTPSADSERPLPDRWDRWLRDYQASPRASSYEWINLLEGDSLHLSGHIGDDGTVDSSAYLVPIDPARRKAVFVTSAADAWYADLKRRGDRLTVTGNRSWNVDVFIKPIGFVGTYRRSMQTGLWFTGRHRYHIVGN
;
A
#
# COMPACT_ATOMS: atom_id res chain seq x y z
N MET A 1 -5.70 -23.17 -21.40
CA MET A 1 -5.17 -21.80 -21.35
C MET A 1 -3.74 -21.89 -20.86
N ASN A 2 -2.77 -21.50 -21.69
CA ASN A 2 -1.35 -21.56 -21.33
C ASN A 2 -1.08 -20.64 -20.12
N ASN A 3 -0.61 -21.24 -19.02
CA ASN A 3 0.04 -20.51 -17.94
C ASN A 3 1.34 -19.95 -18.52
N ALA A 4 1.32 -18.71 -19.01
CA ALA A 4 2.56 -17.97 -19.16
C ALA A 4 3.09 -17.78 -17.73
N GLU A 5 4.17 -18.48 -17.38
CA GLU A 5 4.87 -18.23 -16.13
C GLU A 5 5.30 -16.76 -16.13
N HIS A 6 4.67 -15.97 -15.25
CA HIS A 6 5.12 -14.61 -15.00
C HIS A 6 6.47 -14.69 -14.30
N LEU A 7 7.52 -14.13 -14.91
CA LEU A 7 8.83 -14.08 -14.29
C LEU A 7 8.81 -13.01 -13.19
N ILE A 8 8.98 -13.44 -11.94
CA ILE A 8 9.13 -12.52 -10.80
C ILE A 8 10.62 -12.32 -10.55
N GLU A 9 11.08 -11.09 -10.72
CA GLU A 9 12.43 -10.66 -10.34
C GLU A 9 12.37 -10.08 -8.92
N ARG A 10 13.14 -10.66 -8.00
CA ARG A 10 13.22 -10.19 -6.60
C ARG A 10 14.34 -9.15 -6.49
N THR A 11 14.00 -7.89 -6.24
CA THR A 11 14.94 -6.77 -6.20
C THR A 11 15.41 -6.50 -4.77
N ALA A 12 16.70 -6.31 -4.57
CA ALA A 12 17.27 -5.89 -3.29
C ALA A 12 17.62 -4.40 -3.33
N PHE A 13 17.76 -3.80 -2.15
CA PHE A 13 18.20 -2.43 -1.97
C PHE A 13 19.57 -2.25 -2.64
N PRO A 14 19.73 -1.26 -3.54
CA PRO A 14 20.96 -1.13 -4.30
C PRO A 14 22.13 -0.77 -3.39
N ARG A 15 23.19 -1.57 -3.43
CA ARG A 15 24.42 -1.34 -2.62
C ARG A 15 25.08 0.02 -2.88
N ASN A 16 24.83 0.61 -4.05
CA ASN A 16 25.39 1.90 -4.45
C ASN A 16 24.41 3.07 -4.23
N ALA A 17 23.28 2.85 -3.54
CA ALA A 17 22.22 3.85 -3.30
C ALA A 17 22.76 5.18 -2.76
N GLU A 18 23.75 5.13 -1.86
CA GLU A 18 24.36 6.31 -1.24
C GLU A 18 24.99 7.27 -2.25
N THR A 19 25.42 6.74 -3.40
CA THR A 19 26.09 7.53 -4.46
C THR A 19 25.13 8.04 -5.53
N ALA A 20 23.98 7.37 -5.73
CA ALA A 20 23.07 7.67 -6.82
C ALA A 20 22.14 8.86 -6.54
N ARG A 21 21.94 9.22 -5.25
CA ARG A 21 21.04 10.29 -4.75
C ARG A 21 19.82 10.52 -5.66
N PRO A 22 18.96 9.50 -5.85
CA PRO A 22 17.76 9.67 -6.65
C PRO A 22 16.90 10.81 -6.07
N LEU A 23 16.13 11.48 -6.93
CA LEU A 23 15.13 12.43 -6.47
C LEU A 23 14.07 11.67 -5.67
N GLU A 24 13.98 11.93 -4.37
CA GLU A 24 13.03 11.27 -3.45
C GLU A 24 11.58 11.38 -3.93
N SER A 25 11.24 12.51 -4.55
CA SER A 25 9.96 12.78 -5.20
C SER A 25 9.61 11.76 -6.28
N ASP A 26 10.58 11.08 -6.90
CA ASP A 26 10.32 10.07 -7.93
C ASP A 26 9.86 8.73 -7.35
N PHE A 27 10.09 8.50 -6.06
CA PHE A 27 9.80 7.25 -5.36
C PHE A 27 8.57 7.36 -4.45
N GLY A 28 8.23 8.57 -4.01
CA GLY A 28 7.09 8.83 -3.13
C GLY A 28 7.46 9.39 -1.75
N GLY A 29 8.75 9.64 -1.53
CA GLY A 29 9.31 10.08 -0.25
C GLY A 29 10.78 9.64 -0.15
N GLN A 30 11.32 9.64 1.07
CA GLN A 30 12.70 9.26 1.34
C GLN A 30 13.05 7.91 0.71
N PHE A 31 14.14 7.87 -0.05
CA PHE A 31 14.43 6.76 -0.96
C PHE A 31 14.52 5.41 -0.24
N GLU A 32 15.11 5.36 0.95
CA GLU A 32 15.25 4.16 1.75
C GLU A 32 13.91 3.53 2.16
N TRP A 33 12.85 4.33 2.33
CA TRP A 33 11.47 3.86 2.55
C TRP A 33 10.73 3.53 1.26
N PHE A 34 11.03 4.19 0.15
CA PHE A 34 10.16 4.12 -1.04
C PHE A 34 10.77 3.45 -2.27
N TRP A 35 12.02 2.96 -2.21
CA TRP A 35 12.68 2.31 -3.36
C TRP A 35 11.86 1.16 -3.97
N GLY A 36 11.12 0.41 -3.14
CA GLY A 36 10.29 -0.72 -3.58
C GLY A 36 8.90 -0.33 -4.09
N ALA A 37 8.41 0.88 -3.77
CA ALA A 37 7.04 1.30 -4.03
C ALA A 37 6.71 1.41 -5.55
N PRO A 38 7.56 2.00 -6.40
CA PRO A 38 7.30 2.08 -7.85
C PRO A 38 7.08 0.71 -8.50
N ASP A 39 7.93 -0.25 -8.19
CA ASP A 39 7.91 -1.58 -8.79
C ASP A 39 6.63 -2.35 -8.39
N VAL A 40 6.24 -2.32 -7.10
CA VAL A 40 5.01 -2.99 -6.65
C VAL A 40 3.75 -2.33 -7.21
N MET A 41 3.75 -1.00 -7.37
CA MET A 41 2.62 -0.28 -7.96
C MET A 41 2.44 -0.66 -9.44
N ARG A 42 3.53 -0.74 -10.22
CA ARG A 42 3.50 -1.23 -11.62
C ARG A 42 3.06 -2.69 -11.71
N ALA A 43 3.62 -3.54 -10.84
CA ALA A 43 3.33 -4.97 -10.81
C ALA A 43 1.87 -5.29 -10.42
N ALA A 44 1.23 -4.45 -9.59
CA ALA A 44 -0.18 -4.58 -9.25
C ALA A 44 -1.12 -3.92 -10.28
N ALA A 45 -0.64 -2.94 -11.05
CA ALA A 45 -1.43 -2.24 -12.06
C ALA A 45 -1.53 -2.98 -13.40
N SER A 46 -0.56 -3.85 -13.72
CA SER A 46 -0.45 -4.49 -15.03
C SER A 46 -0.18 -5.99 -14.92
N SER A 47 -0.70 -6.77 -15.87
CA SER A 47 -0.43 -8.21 -15.98
C SER A 47 0.82 -8.51 -16.82
N GLY A 48 1.84 -7.66 -16.71
CA GLY A 48 3.07 -7.79 -17.50
C GLY A 48 3.78 -9.13 -17.30
N ALA A 49 4.56 -9.55 -18.30
CA ALA A 49 5.32 -10.80 -18.25
C ALA A 49 6.48 -10.78 -17.23
N LEU A 50 7.08 -9.60 -16.98
CA LEU A 50 8.13 -9.40 -15.98
C LEU A 50 7.61 -8.50 -14.85
N ARG A 51 7.70 -8.97 -13.61
CA ARG A 51 7.33 -8.21 -12.41
C ARG A 51 8.52 -8.13 -11.47
N ARG A 52 9.00 -6.92 -11.23
CA ARG A 52 9.99 -6.63 -10.20
C ARG A 52 9.28 -6.41 -8.87
N LEU A 53 9.71 -7.10 -7.83
CA LEU A 53 9.09 -7.05 -6.51
C LEU A 53 10.21 -7.08 -5.44
N PRO A 54 10.09 -6.33 -4.34
CA PRO A 54 11.15 -6.22 -3.35
C PRO A 54 11.39 -7.58 -2.66
N ALA A 55 12.64 -8.02 -2.62
CA ALA A 55 13.06 -9.23 -1.93
C ALA A 55 12.78 -9.15 -0.41
N SER A 56 12.45 -10.27 0.22
CA SER A 56 12.33 -10.33 1.67
C SER A 56 13.67 -9.93 2.32
N PRO A 57 13.65 -9.06 3.35
CA PRO A 57 14.84 -8.77 4.14
C PRO A 57 15.35 -10.05 4.80
N ARG A 58 16.68 -10.16 4.91
CA ARG A 58 17.42 -11.23 5.59
C ARG A 58 18.27 -10.62 6.70
N TYR A 59 18.69 -11.47 7.64
CA TYR A 59 19.63 -11.06 8.67
C TYR A 59 20.94 -10.55 8.05
N GLY A 60 21.40 -9.39 8.49
CA GLY A 60 22.58 -8.70 7.95
C GLY A 60 22.33 -7.86 6.69
N ASP A 61 21.10 -7.82 6.17
CA ASP A 61 20.75 -6.87 5.12
C ASP A 61 20.76 -5.43 5.68
N PRO A 62 21.04 -4.42 4.84
CA PRO A 62 20.97 -3.03 5.26
C PRO A 62 19.56 -2.69 5.75
N HIS A 63 19.45 -1.82 6.76
CA HIS A 63 18.17 -1.36 7.32
C HIS A 63 17.17 -0.93 6.24
N ALA A 64 17.65 -0.23 5.20
CA ALA A 64 16.87 0.22 4.04
C ALA A 64 16.20 -0.91 3.23
N GLN A 65 16.72 -2.14 3.27
CA GLN A 65 16.04 -3.30 2.68
C GLN A 65 14.69 -3.54 3.36
N SER A 66 14.67 -3.52 4.70
CA SER A 66 13.44 -3.69 5.47
C SER A 66 12.49 -2.53 5.24
N LEU A 67 12.99 -1.29 5.28
CA LEU A 67 12.18 -0.08 5.07
C LEU A 67 11.39 -0.16 3.76
N GLY A 68 12.07 -0.29 2.61
CA GLY A 68 11.38 -0.35 1.33
C GLY A 68 10.54 -1.60 1.09
N TYR A 69 10.89 -2.75 1.69
CA TYR A 69 10.06 -3.95 1.60
C TYR A 69 8.71 -3.78 2.31
N TRP A 70 8.71 -3.21 3.52
CA TRP A 70 7.50 -3.02 4.32
C TRP A 70 6.67 -1.82 3.87
N SER A 71 7.30 -0.71 3.51
CA SER A 71 6.61 0.46 2.96
C SER A 71 6.00 0.21 1.58
N ALA A 72 6.60 -0.68 0.78
CA ALA A 72 5.97 -1.15 -0.46
C ALA A 72 4.64 -1.89 -0.19
N LEU A 73 4.59 -2.78 0.84
CA LEU A 73 3.33 -3.40 1.25
C LEU A 73 2.32 -2.35 1.69
N GLN A 74 2.76 -1.44 2.55
CA GLN A 74 1.92 -0.39 3.09
C GLN A 74 1.32 0.49 1.99
N THR A 75 2.10 0.82 0.96
CA THR A 75 1.61 1.54 -0.23
C THR A 75 0.46 0.79 -0.92
N LEU A 76 0.53 -0.53 -1.04
CA LEU A 76 -0.58 -1.32 -1.61
C LEU A 76 -1.81 -1.29 -0.70
N LEU A 77 -1.64 -1.47 0.61
CA LEU A 77 -2.74 -1.47 1.57
C LEU A 77 -3.44 -0.11 1.65
N LEU A 78 -2.65 0.97 1.80
CA LEU A 78 -3.17 2.32 1.98
C LEU A 78 -3.65 2.92 0.66
N HIS A 79 -2.83 2.87 -0.39
CA HIS A 79 -3.11 3.65 -1.60
C HIS A 79 -3.77 2.86 -2.71
N ARG A 80 -3.64 1.53 -2.79
CA ARG A 80 -4.39 0.76 -3.80
C ARG A 80 -5.71 0.24 -3.27
N LEU A 81 -5.70 -0.39 -2.11
CA LEU A 81 -6.91 -0.90 -1.47
C LEU A 81 -7.69 0.21 -0.76
N GLY A 82 -7.05 1.34 -0.44
CA GLY A 82 -7.69 2.45 0.24
C GLY A 82 -8.04 2.11 1.68
N TRP A 83 -7.26 1.26 2.37
CA TRP A 83 -7.54 0.84 3.74
C TRP A 83 -6.97 1.84 4.74
N THR A 84 -7.85 2.51 5.50
CA THR A 84 -7.43 3.30 6.67
C THR A 84 -7.20 2.43 7.90
N ARG A 85 -7.74 1.20 7.89
CA ARG A 85 -7.58 0.18 8.92
C ARG A 85 -7.06 -1.13 8.32
N PRO A 86 -5.76 -1.19 7.96
CA PRO A 86 -5.18 -2.41 7.38
C PRO A 86 -5.24 -3.62 8.31
N ASP A 87 -5.32 -3.41 9.63
CA ASP A 87 -5.59 -4.48 10.60
C ASP A 87 -6.91 -5.20 10.29
N LEU A 88 -8.00 -4.46 10.04
CA LEU A 88 -9.30 -5.05 9.69
C LEU A 88 -9.28 -5.70 8.30
N GLY A 89 -8.63 -5.06 7.34
CA GLY A 89 -8.55 -5.59 5.98
C GLY A 89 -7.80 -6.92 5.90
N LEU A 90 -6.67 -7.02 6.61
CA LEU A 90 -5.89 -8.26 6.66
C LEU A 90 -6.56 -9.35 7.48
N THR A 91 -7.18 -9.05 8.63
CA THR A 91 -7.91 -10.08 9.38
C THR A 91 -9.05 -10.67 8.54
N TRP A 92 -9.86 -9.83 7.89
CA TRP A 92 -10.87 -10.29 6.95
C TRP A 92 -10.25 -11.15 5.83
N TRP A 93 -9.11 -10.75 5.27
CA TRP A 93 -8.48 -11.48 4.17
C TRP A 93 -8.09 -12.90 4.58
N TYR A 94 -7.54 -13.09 5.78
CA TYR A 94 -7.26 -14.42 6.33
C TYR A 94 -8.53 -15.24 6.55
N GLU A 95 -9.59 -14.63 7.09
CA GLU A 95 -10.88 -15.30 7.35
C GLU A 95 -11.60 -15.71 6.08
N ALA A 96 -11.50 -14.90 5.03
CA ALA A 96 -12.07 -15.17 3.72
C ALA A 96 -11.26 -16.20 2.89
N GLY A 97 -10.20 -16.80 3.46
CA GLY A 97 -9.37 -17.80 2.78
C GLY A 97 -8.38 -17.19 1.77
N LYS A 98 -7.95 -15.94 1.99
CA LYS A 98 -6.94 -15.22 1.21
C LYS A 98 -7.26 -15.12 -0.30
N PRO A 99 -8.42 -14.55 -0.68
CA PRO A 99 -8.80 -14.39 -2.09
C PRO A 99 -7.75 -13.59 -2.88
N SER A 100 -7.53 -13.98 -4.14
CA SER A 100 -6.49 -13.45 -5.04
C SER A 100 -6.99 -13.11 -6.46
N ASP A 101 -8.30 -12.95 -6.62
CA ASP A 101 -8.93 -12.49 -7.87
C ASP A 101 -8.70 -10.99 -8.12
N ASP A 102 -8.37 -10.21 -7.08
CA ASP A 102 -7.87 -8.84 -7.19
C ASP A 102 -6.35 -8.81 -7.46
N ALA A 103 -5.89 -7.94 -8.35
CA ALA A 103 -4.47 -7.84 -8.70
C ALA A 103 -3.60 -7.38 -7.52
N THR A 104 -4.14 -6.51 -6.65
CA THR A 104 -3.42 -6.04 -5.46
C THR A 104 -3.28 -7.16 -4.44
N LEU A 105 -4.38 -7.85 -4.11
CA LEU A 105 -4.36 -8.99 -3.18
C LEU A 105 -3.51 -10.15 -3.70
N ARG A 106 -3.51 -10.39 -5.02
CA ARG A 106 -2.61 -11.38 -5.65
C ARG A 106 -1.14 -11.00 -5.45
N THR A 107 -0.79 -9.74 -5.70
CA THR A 107 0.58 -9.25 -5.46
C THR A 107 0.97 -9.39 -3.99
N ILE A 108 0.04 -9.09 -3.07
CA ILE A 108 0.27 -9.26 -1.62
C ILE A 108 0.58 -10.72 -1.29
N ARG A 109 -0.20 -11.65 -1.86
CA ARG A 109 -0.02 -13.09 -1.67
C ARG A 109 1.31 -13.60 -2.24
N GLU A 110 1.66 -13.20 -3.44
CA GLU A 110 2.86 -13.69 -4.15
C GLU A 110 4.18 -13.22 -3.53
N VAL A 111 4.15 -12.14 -2.75
CA VAL A 111 5.34 -11.56 -2.12
C VAL A 111 5.28 -11.80 -0.62
N TRP A 112 4.46 -11.04 0.12
CA TRP A 112 4.54 -11.02 1.58
C TRP A 112 3.93 -12.25 2.24
N ASP A 113 2.88 -12.84 1.67
CA ASP A 113 2.34 -14.11 2.19
C ASP A 113 3.26 -15.29 1.84
N ALA A 114 3.75 -15.35 0.60
CA ALA A 114 4.67 -16.38 0.13
C ALA A 114 6.02 -16.36 0.87
N ASP A 115 6.52 -15.17 1.20
CA ASP A 115 7.73 -14.99 2.01
C ASP A 115 7.50 -15.35 3.50
N GLY A 116 6.26 -15.64 3.91
CA GLY A 116 5.91 -15.92 5.31
C GLY A 116 5.95 -14.68 6.23
N ASN A 117 5.91 -13.50 5.63
CA ASN A 117 6.15 -12.21 6.28
C ASN A 117 4.86 -11.52 6.72
N LEU A 118 3.72 -11.84 6.09
CA LEU A 118 2.48 -11.11 6.35
C LEU A 118 1.95 -11.26 7.79
N ASP A 119 2.29 -12.35 8.48
CA ASP A 119 1.92 -12.53 9.89
C ASP A 119 2.58 -11.47 10.79
N ILE A 120 3.80 -11.02 10.47
CA ILE A 120 4.54 -10.04 11.28
C ILE A 120 3.82 -8.70 11.23
N ILE A 121 3.50 -8.23 10.02
CA ILE A 121 2.85 -6.93 9.86
C ILE A 121 1.42 -6.97 10.40
N LEU A 122 0.71 -8.11 10.28
CA LEU A 122 -0.60 -8.27 10.89
C LEU A 122 -0.51 -8.20 12.42
N ALA A 123 0.46 -8.87 13.04
CA ALA A 123 0.67 -8.78 14.48
C ALA A 123 0.97 -7.34 14.93
N TRP A 124 1.84 -6.63 14.20
CA TRP A 124 2.13 -5.22 14.46
C TRP A 124 0.88 -4.33 14.33
N LEU A 125 0.10 -4.51 13.26
CA LEU A 125 -1.15 -3.80 13.01
C LEU A 125 -2.20 -4.05 14.11
N LEU A 126 -2.39 -5.31 14.51
CA LEU A 126 -3.36 -5.69 15.55
C LEU A 126 -3.01 -5.16 16.94
N ARG A 127 -1.73 -4.94 17.23
CA ARG A 127 -1.32 -4.29 18.48
C ARG A 127 -1.58 -2.80 18.47
N ARG A 128 -1.31 -2.13 17.35
CA ARG A 128 -1.43 -0.67 17.27
C ARG A 128 -2.85 -0.21 17.03
N ARG A 129 -3.61 -0.97 16.23
CA ARG A 129 -4.99 -0.66 15.81
C ARG A 129 -5.15 0.79 15.38
N ALA A 130 -4.15 1.28 14.65
CA ALA A 130 -4.06 2.66 14.21
C ALA A 130 -4.96 2.91 12.99
N VAL A 131 -5.54 4.10 12.93
CA VAL A 131 -6.20 4.66 11.76
C VAL A 131 -5.17 5.46 10.98
N PHE A 132 -4.94 5.07 9.73
CA PHE A 132 -4.03 5.76 8.83
C PHE A 132 -4.76 6.93 8.13
N PRO A 133 -4.14 8.12 8.04
CA PRO A 133 -4.76 9.33 7.49
C PRO A 133 -4.65 9.39 5.95
N VAL A 134 -5.10 8.33 5.27
CA VAL A 134 -4.96 8.18 3.80
C VAL A 134 -5.61 9.35 3.05
N GLY A 135 -4.82 10.07 2.24
CA GLY A 135 -5.25 11.25 1.49
C GLY A 135 -5.52 12.48 2.35
N ARG A 136 -4.96 12.52 3.57
CA ARG A 136 -5.03 13.67 4.49
C ARG A 136 -3.60 14.09 4.88
N PRO A 137 -2.89 14.77 3.99
CA PRO A 137 -1.49 15.14 4.20
C PRO A 137 -1.31 15.94 5.50
N GLY A 138 -0.23 15.66 6.23
CA GLY A 138 0.12 16.33 7.49
C GLY A 138 -0.69 15.91 8.72
N GLN A 139 -1.65 14.98 8.60
CA GLN A 139 -2.29 14.36 9.76
C GLN A 139 -1.46 13.17 10.24
N ALA A 140 -1.36 12.99 11.55
CA ALA A 140 -0.72 11.83 12.15
C ALA A 140 -1.69 10.65 12.25
N CYS A 141 -1.15 9.43 12.26
CA CYS A 141 -1.92 8.24 12.61
C CYS A 141 -2.46 8.35 14.04
N THR A 142 -3.72 7.96 14.23
CA THR A 142 -4.37 7.98 15.54
C THR A 142 -4.79 6.57 15.96
N PRO A 143 -4.92 6.28 17.26
CA PRO A 143 -5.59 5.06 17.71
C PRO A 143 -7.03 5.01 17.17
N SER A 144 -7.49 3.82 16.80
CA SER A 144 -8.91 3.64 16.46
C SER A 144 -9.82 3.80 17.67
N ALA A 145 -11.08 4.19 17.45
CA ALA A 145 -12.07 4.29 18.52
C ALA A 145 -12.30 2.96 19.26
N ASP A 146 -12.00 1.83 18.60
CA ASP A 146 -12.11 0.50 19.19
C ASP A 146 -10.80 0.02 19.84
N SER A 147 -9.71 0.80 19.86
CA SER A 147 -8.39 0.34 20.32
C SER A 147 -8.39 -0.21 21.74
N GLU A 148 -9.28 0.30 22.59
CA GLU A 148 -9.46 -0.15 23.98
C GLU A 148 -10.34 -1.39 24.11
N ARG A 149 -11.12 -1.72 23.08
CA ARG A 149 -11.94 -2.95 23.08
C ARG A 149 -11.05 -4.17 22.88
N PRO A 150 -11.33 -5.30 23.53
CA PRO A 150 -10.62 -6.55 23.24
C PRO A 150 -10.70 -6.91 21.75
N LEU A 151 -9.63 -7.52 21.24
CA LEU A 151 -9.68 -8.18 19.93
C LEU A 151 -10.67 -9.35 19.98
N PRO A 152 -11.30 -9.73 18.85
CA PRO A 152 -12.06 -10.97 18.78
C PRO A 152 -11.21 -12.16 19.23
N ASP A 153 -11.79 -13.09 20.00
CA ASP A 153 -11.09 -14.20 20.68
C ASP A 153 -10.09 -14.96 19.79
N ARG A 154 -10.46 -15.20 18.53
CA ARG A 154 -9.61 -15.85 17.54
C ARG A 154 -8.31 -15.08 17.31
N TRP A 155 -8.41 -13.77 17.11
CA TRP A 155 -7.27 -12.89 16.83
C TRP A 155 -6.47 -12.56 18.07
N ASP A 156 -7.13 -12.42 19.21
CA ASP A 156 -6.49 -12.26 20.51
C ASP A 156 -5.60 -13.49 20.85
N ARG A 157 -6.14 -14.71 20.66
CA ARG A 157 -5.37 -15.94 20.83
C ARG A 157 -4.24 -16.06 19.80
N TRP A 158 -4.55 -15.85 18.52
CA TRP A 158 -3.55 -15.91 17.46
C TRP A 158 -2.38 -14.94 17.71
N LEU A 159 -2.68 -13.71 18.14
CA LEU A 159 -1.65 -12.71 18.42
C LEU A 159 -0.76 -13.14 19.58
N ARG A 160 -1.34 -13.65 20.68
CA ARG A 160 -0.56 -14.20 21.81
C ARG A 160 0.33 -15.36 21.38
N ASP A 161 -0.22 -16.31 20.64
CA ASP A 161 0.52 -17.48 20.16
C ASP A 161 1.68 -17.05 19.23
N TYR A 162 1.41 -16.08 18.34
CA TYR A 162 2.43 -15.54 17.44
C TYR A 162 3.55 -14.83 18.21
N GLN A 163 3.20 -13.98 19.19
CA GLN A 163 4.16 -13.28 20.04
C GLN A 163 5.03 -14.22 20.86
N ALA A 164 4.49 -15.37 21.29
CA ALA A 164 5.23 -16.40 22.01
C ALA A 164 6.12 -17.26 21.09
N SER A 165 5.94 -17.16 19.76
CA SER A 165 6.68 -17.97 18.81
C SER A 165 8.08 -17.39 18.52
N PRO A 166 9.07 -18.24 18.15
CA PRO A 166 10.39 -17.76 17.72
C PRO A 166 10.35 -16.84 16.49
N ARG A 167 9.25 -16.83 15.73
CA ARG A 167 9.10 -15.96 14.55
C ARG A 167 8.94 -14.50 14.92
N ALA A 168 8.37 -14.19 16.08
CA ALA A 168 8.15 -12.82 16.55
C ALA A 168 9.43 -11.98 16.68
N SER A 169 10.58 -12.65 16.86
CA SER A 169 11.91 -12.04 16.99
C SER A 169 12.87 -12.42 15.85
N SER A 170 12.37 -13.05 14.79
CA SER A 170 13.21 -13.59 13.70
C SER A 170 13.67 -12.54 12.68
N TYR A 171 13.17 -11.30 12.77
CA TYR A 171 13.52 -10.22 11.87
C TYR A 171 14.30 -9.15 12.61
N GLU A 172 15.43 -8.76 12.02
CA GLU A 172 16.40 -7.84 12.64
C GLU A 172 15.81 -6.45 12.88
N TRP A 173 15.05 -5.93 11.91
CA TRP A 173 14.68 -4.52 11.89
C TRP A 173 13.21 -4.24 12.21
N ILE A 174 12.29 -5.18 11.95
CA ILE A 174 10.87 -5.01 12.31
C ILE A 174 10.59 -5.61 13.69
N ASN A 175 10.21 -4.76 14.63
CA ASN A 175 9.92 -5.14 16.00
C ASN A 175 8.41 -5.07 16.29
N LEU A 176 7.88 -6.13 16.89
CA LEU A 176 6.48 -6.20 17.33
C LEU A 176 6.27 -5.59 18.71
N LEU A 177 7.32 -5.46 19.51
CA LEU A 177 7.25 -5.19 20.94
C LEU A 177 7.19 -3.71 21.29
N GLU A 178 7.78 -2.83 20.47
CA GLU A 178 8.00 -1.43 20.82
C GLU A 178 7.68 -0.47 19.65
N GLY A 179 6.95 0.60 19.97
CA GLY A 179 6.85 1.82 19.17
C GLY A 179 6.28 1.70 17.74
N ASP A 180 6.60 2.70 16.93
CA ASP A 180 6.36 2.72 15.50
C ASP A 180 7.53 2.07 14.76
N SER A 181 7.56 0.74 14.76
CA SER A 181 8.60 -0.03 14.08
C SER A 181 8.81 0.46 12.64
N LEU A 182 10.08 0.70 12.28
CA LEU A 182 10.49 1.23 10.97
C LEU A 182 9.84 2.58 10.58
N HIS A 183 9.24 3.30 11.54
CA HIS A 183 8.50 4.54 11.31
C HIS A 183 7.38 4.43 10.26
N LEU A 184 6.80 3.24 10.09
CA LEU A 184 5.78 2.98 9.06
C LEU A 184 4.55 3.87 9.21
N SER A 185 4.19 4.30 10.43
CA SER A 185 3.06 5.23 10.59
C SER A 185 3.37 6.67 10.18
N GLY A 186 4.65 7.05 10.08
CA GLY A 186 5.10 8.36 9.61
C GLY A 186 5.36 8.39 8.09
N HIS A 187 5.85 7.31 7.51
CA HIS A 187 6.24 7.25 6.10
C HIS A 187 5.16 6.62 5.21
N ILE A 188 4.02 7.31 5.07
CA ILE A 188 2.93 6.84 4.20
C ILE A 188 3.03 7.37 2.77
N GLY A 189 3.82 8.42 2.48
CA GLY A 189 4.04 8.96 1.13
C GLY A 189 3.05 10.05 0.71
N ASP A 190 2.30 10.60 1.67
CA ASP A 190 1.33 11.69 1.46
C ASP A 190 1.89 13.08 1.86
N ASP A 191 3.05 13.16 2.50
CA ASP A 191 3.66 14.37 3.08
C ASP A 191 4.46 15.22 2.07
N GLY A 192 4.55 14.77 0.82
CA GLY A 192 5.20 15.48 -0.28
C GLY A 192 4.53 16.79 -0.69
N THR A 193 5.16 17.47 -1.66
CA THR A 193 4.60 18.69 -2.22
C THR A 193 3.66 18.36 -3.36
N VAL A 194 2.43 18.88 -3.31
CA VAL A 194 1.49 18.64 -4.40
C VAL A 194 1.99 19.25 -5.70
N ASP A 195 2.05 18.43 -6.74
CA ASP A 195 2.46 18.84 -8.08
C ASP A 195 1.49 19.88 -8.69
N SER A 196 2.00 21.07 -8.92
CA SER A 196 1.28 22.17 -9.57
C SER A 196 1.00 21.90 -11.06
N SER A 197 1.85 21.11 -11.71
CA SER A 197 1.74 20.71 -13.12
C SER A 197 0.86 19.50 -13.37
N ALA A 198 0.46 18.79 -12.30
CA ALA A 198 -0.45 17.67 -12.41
C ALA A 198 -1.81 18.10 -12.97
N TYR A 199 -2.46 17.20 -13.69
CA TYR A 199 -3.76 17.47 -14.31
C TYR A 199 -4.67 16.25 -14.24
N LEU A 200 -5.97 16.52 -14.18
CA LEU A 200 -7.02 15.53 -14.29
C LEU A 200 -7.96 15.96 -15.41
N VAL A 201 -8.12 15.13 -16.43
CA VAL A 201 -8.92 15.44 -17.62
C VAL A 201 -9.93 14.32 -17.90
N PRO A 202 -11.24 14.62 -17.97
CA PRO A 202 -12.25 13.70 -18.49
C PRO A 202 -11.97 13.35 -19.96
N ILE A 203 -11.86 12.06 -20.27
CA ILE A 203 -11.63 11.55 -21.63
C ILE A 203 -12.88 10.93 -22.26
N ASP A 204 -13.80 10.44 -21.44
CA ASP A 204 -15.12 9.95 -21.86
C ASP A 204 -16.13 10.24 -20.75
N PRO A 205 -16.72 11.46 -20.73
CA PRO A 205 -17.66 11.86 -19.69
C PRO A 205 -18.91 10.99 -19.63
N ALA A 206 -19.38 10.49 -20.79
CA ALA A 206 -20.55 9.61 -20.85
C ALA A 206 -20.31 8.29 -20.11
N ARG A 207 -19.09 7.75 -20.19
CA ARG A 207 -18.65 6.56 -19.44
C ARG A 207 -17.95 6.88 -18.12
N ARG A 208 -17.86 8.15 -17.73
CA ARG A 208 -17.16 8.66 -16.54
C ARG A 208 -15.72 8.17 -16.45
N LYS A 209 -14.98 8.29 -17.56
CA LYS A 209 -13.56 8.00 -17.60
C LYS A 209 -12.75 9.29 -17.63
N ALA A 210 -11.71 9.35 -16.82
CA ALA A 210 -10.75 10.44 -16.81
C ALA A 210 -9.33 9.89 -16.69
N VAL A 211 -8.35 10.74 -16.96
CA VAL A 211 -6.94 10.46 -16.76
C VAL A 211 -6.38 11.48 -15.79
N PHE A 212 -5.65 11.02 -14.78
CA PHE A 212 -4.86 11.84 -13.88
C PHE A 212 -3.38 11.59 -14.14
N VAL A 213 -2.61 12.67 -14.34
CA VAL A 213 -1.17 12.62 -14.57
C VAL A 213 -0.48 13.56 -13.59
N THR A 214 0.53 13.07 -12.90
CA THR A 214 1.44 13.86 -12.02
C THR A 214 2.89 13.61 -12.40
N SER A 215 3.74 14.62 -12.22
CA SER A 215 5.18 14.56 -12.48
C SER A 215 5.99 13.94 -11.36
N ALA A 216 5.43 13.87 -10.15
CA ALA A 216 6.10 13.32 -8.98
C ALA A 216 5.24 12.24 -8.30
N ALA A 217 5.92 11.30 -7.65
CA ALA A 217 5.33 10.22 -6.89
C ALA A 217 5.06 10.60 -5.44
N ASP A 218 5.63 11.68 -4.90
CA ASP A 218 5.27 12.16 -3.57
C ASP A 218 3.91 12.87 -3.60
N ALA A 219 3.09 12.68 -2.56
CA ALA A 219 1.75 13.28 -2.43
C ALA A 219 0.76 13.02 -3.60
N TRP A 220 1.06 12.10 -4.51
CA TRP A 220 0.23 11.82 -5.70
C TRP A 220 -1.20 11.43 -5.33
N TYR A 221 -1.37 10.68 -4.24
CA TYR A 221 -2.67 10.19 -3.79
C TYR A 221 -3.51 11.35 -3.23
N ALA A 222 -2.90 12.22 -2.42
CA ALA A 222 -3.53 13.45 -1.95
C ALA A 222 -3.95 14.36 -3.12
N ASP A 223 -3.13 14.48 -4.17
CA ASP A 223 -3.49 15.29 -5.34
C ASP A 223 -4.61 14.67 -6.18
N LEU A 224 -4.55 13.35 -6.43
CA LEU A 224 -5.64 12.60 -7.06
C LEU A 224 -6.94 12.84 -6.30
N LYS A 225 -6.92 12.72 -4.97
CA LYS A 225 -8.10 12.95 -4.13
C LYS A 225 -8.60 14.37 -4.29
N ARG A 226 -7.73 15.38 -4.14
CA ARG A 226 -8.08 16.80 -4.22
C ARG A 226 -8.72 17.18 -5.56
N ARG A 227 -8.20 16.66 -6.67
CA ARG A 227 -8.70 16.96 -8.04
C ARG A 227 -9.90 16.09 -8.39
N GLY A 228 -9.81 14.79 -8.10
CA GLY A 228 -10.86 13.83 -8.37
C GLY A 228 -12.14 14.11 -7.59
N ASP A 229 -12.05 14.62 -6.37
CA ASP A 229 -13.23 14.96 -5.56
C ASP A 229 -14.05 16.13 -6.16
N ARG A 230 -13.49 16.87 -7.12
CA ARG A 230 -14.18 17.94 -7.88
C ARG A 230 -14.96 17.41 -9.08
N LEU A 231 -14.77 16.14 -9.46
CA LEU A 231 -15.53 15.53 -10.54
C LEU A 231 -17.00 15.37 -10.12
N THR A 232 -17.91 15.88 -10.94
CA THR A 232 -19.35 15.79 -10.67
C THR A 232 -19.80 14.34 -10.56
N VAL A 233 -20.42 13.99 -9.44
CA VAL A 233 -21.04 12.68 -9.24
C VAL A 233 -22.55 12.83 -9.49
N THR A 234 -23.06 12.15 -10.51
CA THR A 234 -24.51 12.11 -10.79
C THR A 234 -25.06 10.71 -10.50
N GLY A 235 -25.98 10.55 -9.54
CA GLY A 235 -26.45 9.23 -9.11
C GLY A 235 -25.36 8.37 -8.45
N ASN A 236 -25.42 7.04 -8.60
CA ASN A 236 -24.59 6.09 -7.83
C ASN A 236 -23.30 5.63 -8.54
N ARG A 237 -22.84 6.32 -9.58
CA ARG A 237 -21.67 5.90 -10.37
C ARG A 237 -20.47 6.82 -10.12
N SER A 238 -19.36 6.25 -9.69
CA SER A 238 -18.09 6.98 -9.54
C SER A 238 -17.36 7.13 -10.88
N TRP A 239 -16.42 8.06 -10.96
CA TRP A 239 -15.48 8.16 -12.07
C TRP A 239 -14.43 7.06 -11.99
N ASN A 240 -14.04 6.51 -13.14
CA ASN A 240 -12.87 5.65 -13.29
C ASN A 240 -11.73 6.53 -13.81
N VAL A 241 -10.69 6.68 -13.02
CA VAL A 241 -9.56 7.56 -13.28
C VAL A 241 -8.33 6.70 -13.51
N ASP A 242 -7.81 6.68 -14.73
CA ASP A 242 -6.51 6.07 -15.00
C ASP A 242 -5.42 7.00 -14.46
N VAL A 243 -4.57 6.46 -13.58
CA VAL A 243 -3.55 7.25 -12.88
C VAL A 243 -2.18 6.95 -13.43
N PHE A 244 -1.48 7.99 -13.85
CA PHE A 244 -0.10 7.96 -14.31
C PHE A 244 0.76 8.86 -13.43
N ILE A 245 1.84 8.30 -12.89
CA ILE A 245 2.86 9.03 -12.15
C ILE A 245 4.10 8.97 -13.03
N LYS A 246 4.56 10.08 -13.62
CA LYS A 246 5.62 10.06 -14.65
C LYS A 246 6.84 9.17 -14.32
N PRO A 247 7.44 9.20 -13.12
CA PRO A 247 8.58 8.34 -12.79
C PRO A 247 8.21 6.85 -12.64
N ILE A 248 6.94 6.51 -12.43
CA ILE A 248 6.47 5.14 -12.20
C ILE A 248 5.77 4.55 -13.43
N GLY A 249 5.02 5.36 -14.18
CA GLY A 249 4.12 4.95 -15.25
C GLY A 249 2.67 4.80 -14.79
N PHE A 250 1.94 3.90 -15.44
CA PHE A 250 0.55 3.59 -15.08
C PHE A 250 0.50 2.82 -13.75
N VAL A 251 -0.26 3.34 -12.79
CA VAL A 251 -0.42 2.72 -11.47
C VAL A 251 -1.84 2.23 -11.22
N GLY A 252 -2.71 2.22 -12.23
CA GLY A 252 -4.02 1.58 -12.17
C GLY A 252 -5.18 2.53 -12.40
N THR A 253 -6.37 1.94 -12.47
CA THR A 253 -7.63 2.67 -12.57
C THR A 253 -8.27 2.80 -11.20
N TYR A 254 -8.41 4.04 -10.75
CA TYR A 254 -8.94 4.40 -9.45
C TYR A 254 -10.38 4.84 -9.54
N ARG A 255 -11.14 4.62 -8.48
CA ARG A 255 -12.46 5.22 -8.31
C ARG A 255 -12.68 5.66 -6.87
N ARG A 256 -13.49 6.70 -6.70
CA ARG A 256 -13.93 7.16 -5.38
C ARG A 256 -15.00 6.23 -4.82
N SER A 257 -14.81 5.77 -3.59
CA SER A 257 -15.83 5.10 -2.77
C SER A 257 -16.84 6.13 -2.27
N MET A 258 -18.13 5.94 -2.53
CA MET A 258 -19.17 6.85 -2.02
C MET A 258 -19.35 6.72 -0.50
N GLN A 259 -18.96 5.58 0.08
CA GLN A 259 -19.10 5.30 1.51
C GLN A 259 -17.96 5.89 2.34
N THR A 260 -16.71 5.79 1.87
CA THR A 260 -15.53 6.24 2.62
C THR A 260 -14.96 7.57 2.10
N GLY A 261 -15.32 7.97 0.87
CA GLY A 261 -14.73 9.13 0.20
C GLY A 261 -13.27 8.95 -0.24
N LEU A 262 -12.72 7.73 -0.10
CA LEU A 262 -11.36 7.39 -0.50
C LEU A 262 -11.31 6.89 -1.94
N TRP A 263 -10.14 7.05 -2.56
CA TRP A 263 -9.85 6.55 -3.90
C TRP A 263 -9.16 5.19 -3.81
N PHE A 264 -9.61 4.22 -4.60
CA PHE A 264 -9.09 2.85 -4.56
C PHE A 264 -9.17 2.17 -5.92
N THR A 265 -8.45 1.06 -6.08
CA THR A 265 -8.46 0.19 -7.27
C THR A 265 -9.12 -1.15 -6.97
N GLY A 266 -9.56 -1.89 -7.99
CA GLY A 266 -10.10 -3.23 -7.79
C GLY A 266 -11.60 -3.26 -7.47
N ARG A 267 -12.09 -4.22 -6.69
CA ARG A 267 -13.53 -4.36 -6.35
C ARG A 267 -13.87 -3.64 -5.03
N HIS A 268 -15.04 -2.99 -4.95
CA HIS A 268 -15.44 -2.20 -3.77
C HIS A 268 -15.55 -3.06 -2.51
N ARG A 269 -15.97 -4.32 -2.67
CA ARG A 269 -16.00 -5.31 -1.58
C ARG A 269 -14.64 -5.56 -0.92
N TYR A 270 -13.52 -5.33 -1.60
CA TYR A 270 -12.19 -5.47 -1.02
C TYR A 270 -11.71 -4.18 -0.38
N HIS A 271 -12.16 -3.03 -0.87
CA HIS A 271 -11.89 -1.74 -0.23
C HIS A 271 -12.58 -1.61 1.13
N ILE A 272 -13.84 -2.05 1.24
CA ILE A 272 -14.64 -1.76 2.42
C ILE A 272 -14.23 -2.51 3.67
N VAL A 273 -13.54 -3.65 3.55
CA VAL A 273 -13.18 -4.49 4.70
C VAL A 273 -12.04 -3.92 5.54
N GLY A 274 -11.29 -2.94 5.02
CA GLY A 274 -10.25 -2.22 5.76
C GLY A 274 -10.63 -0.78 6.11
N ASN A 275 -11.93 -0.46 6.20
CA ASN A 275 -12.46 0.86 6.57
C ASN A 275 -13.73 0.73 7.41
#